data_AF-A0A6L8KJB8-F1
#
_entry.id   AF-A0A6L8KJB8-F1
#
_cell.length_a   1.000
_cell.length_b   1.000
_cell.length_c   1.000
_cell.angle_alpha   90.00
_cell.angle_beta   90.00
_cell.angle_gamma   90.00
#
_symmetry.space_group_name_H-M   'P 1'
#
loop_
_entity.id
_entity.type
_entity.pdbx_description
1 polymer ?
#
loop_
_entity_poly.entity_id
_entity_poly.type
_entity_poly.pdbx_seq_one_letter_code
_entity_poly.pdbx_strand_id
1 'polypeptide(L)'
;MTTEIFQLRAIAQIALATHITPRVRSISMSLDSSGHEIEFRVYTDGRLPESAAEALSCAVTEIHAAYPSGQILRINEEFIIAPEPEPMHHLPIVVYVRCEDAWVDRT
;
A
#
# COMPACT_ATOMS: atom_id res chain seq x y z
N MET A 1 -5.11 -10.96 16.06
CA MET A 1 -3.93 -10.41 15.36
C MET A 1 -3.58 -11.12 14.06
N THR A 2 -3.10 -12.37 14.03
CA THR A 2 -2.62 -12.98 12.77
C THR A 2 -3.70 -13.08 11.68
N THR A 3 -4.92 -13.45 12.05
CA THR A 3 -6.07 -13.52 11.12
C THR A 3 -6.47 -12.14 10.58
N GLU A 4 -6.47 -11.12 11.43
CA GLU A 4 -6.79 -9.73 11.05
C GLU A 4 -5.75 -9.18 10.07
N ILE A 5 -4.47 -9.49 10.27
CA ILE A 5 -3.39 -9.12 9.34
C ILE A 5 -3.60 -9.75 7.97
N PHE A 6 -3.94 -11.05 7.91
CA PHE A 6 -4.22 -11.71 6.63
C PHE A 6 -5.46 -11.14 5.94
N GLN A 7 -6.52 -10.85 6.71
CA GLN A 7 -7.73 -10.24 6.19
C GLN A 7 -7.47 -8.84 5.65
N LEU A 8 -6.78 -7.98 6.41
CA LEU A 8 -6.42 -6.63 5.98
C LEU A 8 -5.55 -6.66 4.72
N ARG A 9 -4.57 -7.57 4.66
CA ARG A 9 -3.75 -7.76 3.46
C ARG A 9 -4.59 -8.14 2.25
N ALA A 10 -5.51 -9.10 2.39
CA ALA A 10 -6.36 -9.53 1.29
C ALA A 10 -7.28 -8.40 0.80
N ILE A 11 -7.90 -7.66 1.72
CA ILE A 11 -8.72 -6.48 1.42
C ILE A 11 -7.90 -5.44 0.64
N ALA A 12 -6.68 -5.14 1.10
CA ALA A 12 -5.81 -4.19 0.42
C ALA A 12 -5.42 -4.65 -0.99
N GLN A 13 -5.09 -5.94 -1.16
CA GLN A 13 -4.77 -6.49 -2.48
C GLN A 13 -5.95 -6.42 -3.45
N ILE A 14 -7.18 -6.63 -2.97
CA ILE A 14 -8.40 -6.51 -3.77
C ILE A 14 -8.63 -5.05 -4.18
N ALA A 15 -8.58 -4.13 -3.21
CA ALA A 15 -8.77 -2.69 -3.46
C ALA A 15 -7.71 -2.14 -4.43
N LEU A 16 -6.47 -2.63 -4.38
CA LEU A 16 -5.36 -2.12 -5.20
C LEU A 16 -5.23 -2.77 -6.58
N ALA A 17 -6.03 -3.80 -6.89
CA ALA A 17 -5.81 -4.66 -8.06
C ALA A 17 -5.71 -3.90 -9.40
N THR A 18 -6.35 -2.74 -9.52
CA THR A 18 -6.37 -1.91 -10.74
C THR A 18 -5.70 -0.54 -10.57
N HIS A 19 -5.08 -0.27 -9.42
CA HIS A 19 -4.54 1.04 -9.05
C HIS A 19 -3.02 1.10 -8.93
N ILE A 20 -2.32 -0.03 -9.10
CA ILE A 20 -0.86 -0.10 -9.06
C ILE A 20 -0.29 0.31 -10.42
N THR A 21 0.32 1.50 -10.48
CA THR A 21 1.00 2.00 -11.69
C THR A 21 2.45 1.50 -11.75
N PRO A 22 3.10 1.47 -12.94
CA PRO A 22 4.49 1.02 -13.06
C PRO A 22 5.51 1.79 -12.20
N ARG A 23 5.19 3.04 -11.81
CA ARG A 23 6.05 3.86 -10.93
C ARG A 23 6.02 3.43 -9.46
N VAL A 24 5.02 2.63 -9.06
CA VAL A 24 4.92 2.11 -7.70
C VAL A 24 5.93 0.97 -7.54
N ARG A 25 6.81 1.09 -6.56
CA ARG A 25 7.81 0.09 -6.21
C ARG A 25 7.30 -0.88 -5.15
N SER A 26 6.62 -0.36 -4.12
CA SER A 26 5.99 -1.19 -3.10
C SER A 26 4.85 -0.49 -2.40
N ILE A 27 3.97 -1.30 -1.83
CA ILE A 27 2.90 -0.88 -0.93
C ILE A 27 2.96 -1.77 0.30
N SER A 28 3.01 -1.14 1.47
CA SER A 28 3.01 -1.83 2.76
C SER A 28 2.14 -1.09 3.76
N MET A 29 1.67 -1.80 4.77
CA MET A 29 0.76 -1.28 5.78
C MET A 29 1.14 -1.72 7.18
N SER A 30 0.66 -0.98 8.17
CA SER A 30 0.57 -1.45 9.54
C SER A 30 -0.81 -1.17 10.11
N LEU A 31 -1.24 -2.06 11.00
CA LEU A 31 -2.38 -1.84 11.87
C LEU A 31 -1.82 -1.69 13.28
N ASP A 32 -2.26 -0.67 14.00
CA ASP A 32 -1.86 -0.48 15.39
C ASP A 32 -2.42 -1.59 16.30
N SER A 33 -1.97 -1.62 17.55
CA SER A 33 -2.41 -2.65 18.50
C SER A 33 -3.89 -2.54 18.88
N SER A 34 -4.51 -1.37 18.70
CA SER A 34 -5.93 -1.17 18.95
C SER A 34 -6.82 -1.55 17.77
N GLY A 35 -6.23 -1.74 16.58
CA GLY A 35 -6.98 -2.05 15.36
C GLY A 35 -7.70 -0.85 14.75
N HIS A 36 -7.36 0.36 15.19
CA HIS A 36 -8.08 1.58 14.84
C HIS A 36 -7.27 2.53 13.95
N GLU A 37 -5.95 2.37 13.87
CA GLU A 37 -5.09 3.20 13.04
C GLU A 37 -4.37 2.37 11.97
N ILE A 38 -4.49 2.82 10.73
CA ILE A 38 -3.74 2.27 9.60
C ILE A 38 -2.68 3.27 9.15
N GLU A 39 -1.45 2.79 9.03
CA GLU A 39 -0.41 3.44 8.23
C GLU A 39 -0.38 2.76 6.86
N PHE A 40 -0.45 3.55 5.79
CA PHE A 40 -0.39 3.11 4.41
C PHE A 40 0.81 3.76 3.73
N ARG A 41 1.83 2.98 3.39
CA ARG A 41 3.09 3.47 2.83
C ARG A 41 3.28 3.00 1.39
N VAL A 42 3.55 3.95 0.51
CA VAL A 42 3.85 3.71 -0.90
C VAL A 42 5.25 4.22 -1.22
N TYR A 43 6.08 3.35 -1.80
CA TYR A 43 7.36 3.74 -2.40
C TYR A 43 7.22 3.87 -3.91
N THR A 44 7.84 4.89 -4.50
CA THR A 44 7.76 5.16 -5.94
C THR A 44 9.10 5.58 -6.53
N ASP A 45 9.29 5.34 -7.85
CA ASP A 45 10.49 5.80 -8.56
C ASP A 45 10.61 7.31 -8.73
N GLY A 46 9.52 8.03 -8.45
CA GLY A 46 9.41 9.45 -8.68
C GLY A 46 8.03 9.93 -8.27
N ARG A 47 7.78 11.22 -8.44
CA ARG A 47 6.46 11.80 -8.16
C ARG A 47 5.39 11.12 -9.01
N LEU A 48 4.32 10.66 -8.36
CA LEU A 48 3.14 10.16 -9.05
C LEU A 48 2.40 11.32 -9.73
N PRO A 49 1.79 11.09 -10.91
CA PRO A 49 0.73 11.94 -11.40
C PRO A 49 -0.39 12.05 -10.34
N GLU A 50 -1.04 13.21 -10.27
CA GLU A 50 -2.10 13.47 -9.29
C GLU A 50 -3.22 12.41 -9.35
N SER A 51 -3.67 12.05 -10.55
CA SER A 51 -4.68 11.00 -10.74
C SER A 51 -4.25 9.62 -10.24
N ALA A 52 -2.95 9.30 -10.32
CA ALA A 52 -2.43 8.03 -9.81
C ALA A 52 -2.34 8.04 -8.28
N ALA A 53 -2.00 9.19 -7.68
CA ALA A 53 -2.03 9.35 -6.22
C ALA A 53 -3.48 9.29 -5.70
N GLU A 54 -4.41 9.97 -6.37
CA GLU A 54 -5.84 9.94 -6.03
C GLU A 54 -6.42 8.53 -6.12
N ALA A 55 -6.09 7.77 -7.17
CA ALA A 55 -6.52 6.38 -7.29
C ALA A 55 -6.04 5.49 -6.14
N LEU A 56 -4.81 5.71 -5.64
CA LEU A 56 -4.30 5.00 -4.46
C LEU A 56 -5.04 5.42 -3.19
N SER A 57 -5.35 6.70 -3.02
CA SER A 57 -6.17 7.19 -1.89
C SER A 57 -7.61 6.65 -1.95
N CYS A 58 -8.20 6.50 -3.14
CA CYS A 58 -9.49 5.81 -3.31
C CYS A 58 -9.43 4.36 -2.82
N ALA A 59 -8.38 3.60 -3.19
CA ALA A 59 -8.20 2.25 -2.70
C ALA A 59 -8.12 2.19 -1.15
N VAL A 60 -7.52 3.20 -0.51
CA VAL A 60 -7.49 3.31 0.95
C VAL A 60 -8.89 3.47 1.55
N THR A 61 -9.78 4.23 0.90
CA THR A 61 -11.19 4.33 1.33
C THR A 61 -11.97 3.03 1.16
N GLU A 62 -11.66 2.23 0.13
CA GLU A 62 -12.23 0.89 -0.03
C GLU A 62 -11.76 -0.06 1.07
N ILE A 63 -10.47 0.01 1.42
CA ILE A 63 -9.90 -0.73 2.55
C ILE A 63 -10.62 -0.36 3.85
N HIS A 64 -10.84 0.94 4.08
CA HIS A 64 -11.57 1.45 5.24
C HIS A 64 -12.98 0.88 5.34
N ALA A 65 -13.70 0.87 4.22
CA ALA A 65 -15.08 0.39 4.17
C ALA A 65 -15.20 -1.14 4.35
N ALA A 66 -14.22 -1.89 3.87
CA ALA A 66 -14.24 -3.36 3.86
C ALA A 66 -13.63 -4.00 5.13
N TYR A 67 -12.68 -3.35 5.78
CA TYR A 67 -12.16 -3.78 7.08
C TYR A 67 -13.25 -3.59 8.15
N PRO A 68 -13.42 -4.47 9.15
CA PRO A 68 -14.61 -4.55 10.01
C PRO A 68 -15.24 -3.19 10.32
N SER A 69 -16.46 -3.01 9.82
CA SER A 69 -17.10 -1.69 9.69
C SER A 69 -17.07 -0.93 11.02
N GLY A 70 -16.39 0.23 11.01
CA GLY A 70 -16.34 1.15 12.14
C GLY A 70 -15.16 0.97 13.11
N GLN A 71 -14.22 0.05 12.84
CA GLN A 71 -13.02 -0.08 13.68
C GLN A 71 -11.95 0.94 13.32
N ILE A 72 -11.70 1.21 12.05
CA ILE A 72 -10.65 2.17 11.68
C ILE A 72 -11.15 3.60 11.92
N LEU A 73 -10.46 4.31 12.81
CA LEU A 73 -10.72 5.70 13.17
C LEU A 73 -9.79 6.66 12.43
N ARG A 74 -8.61 6.18 12.01
CA ARG A 74 -7.60 7.01 11.36
C ARG A 74 -6.84 6.23 10.30
N ILE A 75 -6.56 6.90 9.19
CA ILE A 75 -5.65 6.43 8.17
C ILE A 75 -4.61 7.51 7.91
N ASN A 76 -3.34 7.10 7.89
CA ASN A 76 -2.22 7.92 7.50
C ASN A 76 -1.65 7.40 6.18
N GLU A 77 -1.58 8.25 5.17
CA GLU A 77 -1.02 7.92 3.86
C GLU A 77 0.36 8.57 3.72
N GLU A 78 1.37 7.75 3.41
CA GLU A 78 2.74 8.19 3.24
C GLU A 78 3.24 7.79 1.84
N PHE A 79 3.55 8.79 1.02
CA PHE A 79 4.12 8.60 -0.32
C PHE A 79 5.59 9.00 -0.31
N ILE A 80 6.48 8.02 -0.48
CA ILE A 80 7.93 8.20 -0.43
C ILE A 80 8.50 8.02 -1.83
N ILE A 81 9.18 9.05 -2.33
CA ILE A 81 9.97 8.96 -3.54
C ILE A 81 11.32 8.34 -3.16
N ALA A 82 11.57 7.13 -3.65
CA ALA A 82 12.85 6.45 -3.54
C ALA A 82 13.05 5.65 -4.84
N PRO A 83 13.77 6.17 -5.85
CA PRO A 83 14.03 5.44 -7.09
C PRO A 83 14.90 4.20 -6.87
N GLU A 84 14.70 3.16 -7.68
CA GLU A 84 15.63 2.03 -7.71
C GLU A 84 17.08 2.53 -8.00
N PRO A 85 18.11 2.06 -7.26
CA PRO A 85 18.11 0.94 -6.31
C PRO A 85 17.98 1.34 -4.83
N GLU A 86 17.41 2.51 -4.53
CA GLU A 86 17.27 2.96 -3.14
C GLU A 86 16.47 1.94 -2.30
N PRO A 87 16.87 1.71 -1.04
CA PRO A 87 16.22 0.73 -0.18
C PRO A 87 14.80 1.16 0.22
N MET A 88 13.94 0.18 0.45
CA MET A 88 12.57 0.38 0.95
C MET A 88 12.43 -0.17 2.37
N HIS A 89 11.90 0.63 3.30
CA HIS A 89 11.62 0.21 4.67
C HIS A 89 10.13 -0.10 4.81
N HIS A 90 9.79 -1.36 4.56
CA HIS A 90 8.40 -1.82 4.58
C HIS A 90 7.82 -1.81 5.99
N LEU A 91 6.53 -1.48 6.06
CA LEU A 91 5.70 -1.77 7.23
C LEU A 91 5.44 -3.28 7.34
N PRO A 92 4.99 -3.80 8.51
CA PRO A 92 4.88 -5.23 8.77
C PRO A 92 3.97 -6.02 7.81
N ILE A 93 3.01 -5.37 7.17
CA ILE A 93 2.07 -5.99 6.23
C ILE A 93 2.46 -5.58 4.80
N VAL A 94 3.20 -6.45 4.11
CA VAL A 94 3.60 -6.20 2.71
C VAL A 94 2.46 -6.60 1.76
N VAL A 95 1.95 -5.64 1.00
CA VAL A 95 0.79 -5.81 0.11
C VAL A 95 1.26 -6.08 -1.32
N TYR A 96 2.18 -5.26 -1.81
CA TYR A 96 2.76 -5.33 -3.15
C TYR A 96 4.25 -4.97 -3.10
N VAL A 97 5.05 -5.68 -3.90
CA VAL A 97 6.44 -5.33 -4.20
C VAL A 97 6.67 -5.61 -5.68
N ARG A 98 7.16 -4.61 -6.40
CA ARG A 98 7.59 -4.75 -7.79
C ARG A 98 8.81 -5.65 -7.84
N CYS A 99 8.84 -6.60 -8.77
CA CYS A 99 10.04 -7.39 -9.00
C CYS A 99 11.10 -6.51 -9.67
N GLU A 100 12.21 -6.27 -8.96
CA GLU A 100 13.32 -5.42 -9.41
C GLU A 100 14.55 -6.24 -9.81
N ASP A 101 14.38 -7.54 -10.06
CA ASP A 101 15.46 -8.39 -10.55
C ASP A 101 15.88 -7.99 -11.98
N ALA A 102 17.17 -8.12 -12.27
CA ALA A 102 17.76 -7.76 -13.57
C ALA A 102 17.22 -8.56 -14.77
N TRP A 103 16.58 -9.71 -14.53
CA TRP A 103 16.02 -10.56 -15.59
C TRP A 103 14.59 -10.18 -15.99
N VAL A 104 13.92 -9.33 -15.22
CA VAL A 104 12.57 -8.87 -15.53
C VAL A 104 12.66 -7.76 -16.59
N ASP A 105 12.11 -8.02 -17.77
CA ASP A 105 11.91 -7.00 -18.79
C ASP A 105 10.76 -6.08 -18.36
N ARG A 106 11.08 -4.78 -18.22
CA ARG A 106 10.16 -3.74 -17.73
C ARG A 106 9.93 -2.65 -18.79
N THR A 107 10.33 -2.92 -20.04
CA THR A 107 10.15 -2.00 -21.17
C THR A 107 8.74 -1.99 -21.74
#